data_AF-A0A452SGR5-F1
#
_entry.id   AF-A0A452SGR5-F1
#
_cell.length_a   1.000
_cell.length_b   1.000
_cell.length_c   1.000
_cell.angle_alpha   90.00
_cell.angle_beta   90.00
_cell.angle_gamma   90.00
#
_symmetry.space_group_name_H-M   'P 1'
#
loop_
_entity.id
_entity.type
_entity.pdbx_description
1 polymer ?
#
loop_
_entity_poly.entity_id
_entity_poly.type
_entity_poly.pdbx_seq_one_letter_code
_entity_poly.pdbx_strand_id
1 'polypeptide(L)'
;TELEMDPFADTLRRLREAFSSGRTRPAEFRAAQLKALRRFLQENKQLLQEADLSELILCQNEVDLALRNLPTWMKDEPVTKNLFMQLDSAFIRKEPFGLVLIIAPWNYPVNLTLVPLVGALAAGNCVVLKPSELSKGTEKVLAEVLPQYLDQVRMAPLHEPPVSHTPAPVSWGGPAVPRTCSVA
;
A
#
# COMPACT_ATOMS: atom_id res chain seq x y z
N THR A 1 -0.35 -12.01 34.77
CA THR A 1 0.65 -12.39 33.75
C THR A 1 0.48 -11.41 32.62
N GLU A 2 1.25 -10.34 32.64
CA GLU A 2 1.21 -9.32 31.59
C GLU A 2 1.76 -9.96 30.32
N LEU A 3 0.90 -10.21 29.35
CA LEU A 3 1.31 -10.52 27.99
C LEU A 3 1.94 -9.22 27.45
N GLU A 4 3.27 -9.12 27.49
CA GLU A 4 4.00 -8.20 26.62
C GLU A 4 3.55 -8.50 25.19
N MET A 5 2.61 -7.70 24.67
CA MET A 5 2.28 -7.75 23.25
C MET A 5 3.46 -7.17 22.49
N ASP A 6 3.96 -7.95 21.54
CA ASP A 6 4.92 -7.48 20.55
C ASP A 6 4.39 -6.18 19.90
N PRO A 7 5.10 -5.04 20.02
CA PRO A 7 4.70 -3.76 19.44
C PRO A 7 4.41 -3.84 17.93
N PHE A 8 5.05 -4.79 17.23
CA PHE A 8 4.78 -5.01 15.82
C PHE A 8 3.46 -5.76 15.59
N ALA A 9 3.16 -6.81 16.36
CA ALA A 9 1.85 -7.48 16.34
C ALA A 9 0.69 -6.49 16.57
N ASP A 10 0.88 -5.51 17.45
CA ASP A 10 -0.06 -4.41 17.68
C ASP A 10 -0.26 -3.51 16.47
N THR A 11 0.84 -3.16 15.80
CA THR A 11 0.82 -2.37 14.58
C THR A 11 0.04 -3.10 13.48
N LEU A 12 0.30 -4.39 13.29
CA LEU A 12 -0.40 -5.23 12.32
C LEU A 12 -1.89 -5.34 12.64
N ARG A 13 -2.25 -5.51 13.91
CA ARG A 13 -3.64 -5.56 14.37
C ARG A 13 -4.38 -4.27 14.04
N ARG A 14 -3.81 -3.10 14.37
CA ARG A 14 -4.41 -1.79 14.08
C ARG A 14 -4.61 -1.57 12.57
N LEU A 15 -3.67 -2.00 11.73
CA LEU A 15 -3.83 -1.92 10.27
C LEU A 15 -4.95 -2.83 9.77
N ARG A 16 -5.06 -4.06 10.29
CA ARG A 16 -6.16 -4.97 9.95
C ARG A 16 -7.50 -4.41 10.39
N GLU A 17 -7.59 -3.84 11.59
CA GLU A 17 -8.80 -3.17 12.10
C GLU A 17 -9.19 -1.99 11.19
N ALA A 18 -8.23 -1.13 10.84
CA ALA A 18 -8.45 0.00 9.93
C ALA A 18 -8.97 -0.48 8.57
N PHE A 19 -8.40 -1.55 8.00
CA PHE A 19 -8.91 -2.13 6.76
C PHE A 19 -10.31 -2.73 6.91
N SER A 20 -10.53 -3.53 7.95
CA SER A 20 -11.80 -4.24 8.19
C SER A 20 -12.97 -3.29 8.46
N SER A 21 -12.70 -2.10 9.02
CA SER A 21 -13.71 -1.04 9.18
C SER A 21 -14.19 -0.44 7.85
N GLY A 22 -13.53 -0.77 6.73
CA GLY A 22 -13.86 -0.27 5.40
C GLY A 22 -13.35 1.14 5.13
N ARG A 23 -12.60 1.76 6.06
CA ARG A 23 -12.09 3.14 5.94
C ARG A 23 -11.27 3.38 4.66
N THR A 24 -10.57 2.35 4.18
CA THR A 24 -9.70 2.45 2.99
C THR A 24 -10.43 2.23 1.65
N ARG A 25 -11.71 1.82 1.70
CA ARG A 25 -12.49 1.47 0.50
C ARG A 25 -12.91 2.68 -0.35
N PRO A 26 -13.39 3.81 0.21
CA PRO A 26 -13.91 4.93 -0.57
C PRO A 26 -12.85 5.57 -1.47
N ALA A 27 -13.27 6.03 -2.65
CA ALA A 27 -12.37 6.66 -3.63
C ALA A 27 -11.75 7.95 -3.08
N GLU A 28 -12.52 8.70 -2.28
CA GLU A 28 -12.13 9.95 -1.64
C GLU A 28 -10.97 9.73 -0.68
N PHE A 29 -11.03 8.65 0.10
CA PHE A 29 -9.97 8.27 1.03
C PHE A 29 -8.68 7.94 0.26
N ARG A 30 -8.78 7.10 -0.77
CA ARG A 30 -7.63 6.73 -1.61
C ARG A 30 -7.00 7.95 -2.28
N ALA A 31 -7.81 8.84 -2.83
CA ALA A 31 -7.35 10.09 -3.43
C ALA A 31 -6.70 11.03 -2.40
N ALA A 32 -7.22 11.09 -1.17
CA ALA A 32 -6.63 11.88 -0.10
C ALA A 32 -5.24 11.35 0.29
N GLN A 33 -5.07 10.03 0.42
CA GLN A 33 -3.77 9.41 0.71
C GLN A 33 -2.76 9.67 -0.42
N LEU A 34 -3.17 9.53 -1.69
CA LEU A 34 -2.32 9.83 -2.84
C LEU A 34 -1.89 11.33 -2.87
N LYS A 35 -2.82 12.25 -2.59
CA LYS A 35 -2.49 13.68 -2.47
C LYS A 35 -1.54 13.96 -1.32
N ALA A 36 -1.71 13.27 -0.18
CA ALA A 36 -0.82 13.39 0.97
C ALA A 36 0.58 12.85 0.66
N LEU A 37 0.69 11.74 -0.08
CA LEU A 37 1.98 11.23 -0.57
C LEU A 37 2.65 12.21 -1.53
N ARG A 38 1.88 12.86 -2.42
CA ARG A 38 2.41 13.93 -3.28
C ARG A 38 2.97 15.09 -2.45
N ARG A 39 2.25 15.50 -1.40
CA ARG A 39 2.67 16.55 -0.48
C ARG A 39 3.96 16.16 0.26
N PHE A 40 4.04 14.92 0.76
CA PHE A 40 5.25 14.37 1.37
C PHE A 40 6.46 14.49 0.43
N LEU A 41 6.33 14.05 -0.82
CA LEU A 41 7.38 14.14 -1.84
C LEU A 41 7.80 15.59 -2.14
N GLN A 42 6.87 16.54 -2.06
CA GLN A 42 7.14 17.95 -2.36
C GLN A 42 7.83 18.68 -1.22
N GLU A 43 7.38 18.45 0.02
CA GLU A 43 7.87 19.13 1.22
C GLU A 43 9.21 18.54 1.72
N ASN A 44 9.46 17.26 1.48
CA ASN A 44 10.60 16.54 2.06
C ASN A 44 11.71 16.21 1.07
N LYS A 45 11.77 16.88 -0.10
CA LYS A 45 12.82 16.67 -1.12
C LYS A 45 14.24 16.79 -0.54
N GLN A 46 14.43 17.72 0.40
CA GLN A 46 15.71 17.96 1.05
C GLN A 46 16.06 16.90 2.12
N LEU A 47 15.09 16.13 2.60
CA LEU A 47 15.36 15.03 3.52
C LEU A 47 15.67 13.74 2.75
N LEU A 48 15.15 13.61 1.53
CA LEU A 48 15.39 12.49 0.62
C LEU A 48 16.66 12.69 -0.23
N GLN A 49 17.75 13.23 0.36
CA GLN A 49 19.00 13.57 -0.35
C GLN A 49 19.72 12.37 -0.98
N GLU A 50 19.49 11.17 -0.44
CA GLU A 50 20.05 9.93 -1.01
C GLU A 50 19.36 9.53 -2.33
N ALA A 51 18.18 10.09 -2.61
CA ALA A 51 17.44 9.81 -3.83
C ALA A 51 17.89 10.74 -4.96
N ASP A 52 18.10 10.17 -6.14
CA ASP A 52 18.33 10.99 -7.32
C ASP A 52 17.07 11.80 -7.66
N LEU A 53 17.25 12.98 -8.27
CA LEU A 53 16.15 13.82 -8.73
C LEU A 53 15.24 13.05 -9.69
N SER A 54 15.82 12.16 -10.50
CA SER A 54 15.09 11.28 -11.41
C SER A 54 14.13 10.35 -10.66
N GLU A 55 14.53 9.77 -9.52
CA GLU A 55 13.65 8.93 -8.68
C GLU A 55 12.46 9.70 -8.13
N LEU A 56 12.70 10.93 -7.65
CA LEU A 56 11.66 11.79 -7.10
C LEU A 56 10.63 12.20 -8.16
N ILE A 57 11.10 12.47 -9.39
CA ILE A 57 10.24 12.80 -10.52
C ILE A 57 9.41 11.57 -10.93
N LEU A 58 10.02 10.39 -11.01
CA LEU A 58 9.31 9.15 -11.33
C LEU A 58 8.19 8.88 -10.31
N CYS A 59 8.48 9.02 -9.01
CA CYS A 59 7.47 8.84 -7.97
C CYS A 59 6.31 9.85 -8.09
N GLN A 60 6.61 11.14 -8.34
CA GLN A 60 5.58 12.16 -8.50
C GLN A 60 4.69 11.88 -9.73
N ASN A 61 5.31 11.48 -10.84
CA ASN A 61 4.58 11.11 -12.05
C ASN A 61 3.65 9.92 -11.82
N GLU A 62 4.08 8.94 -11.04
CA GLU A 62 3.26 7.77 -10.68
C GLU A 62 2.07 8.18 -9.80
N VAL A 63 2.27 9.06 -8.81
CA VAL A 63 1.19 9.59 -7.99
C VAL A 63 0.17 10.34 -8.85
N ASP A 64 0.62 11.19 -9.77
CA ASP A 64 -0.27 11.95 -10.65
C ASP A 64 -1.00 11.03 -11.66
N LEU A 65 -0.32 10.00 -12.17
CA LEU A 65 -0.95 8.97 -13.00
C LEU A 65 -2.06 8.25 -12.22
N ALA A 66 -1.79 7.84 -10.98
CA ALA A 66 -2.77 7.19 -10.13
C ALA A 66 -3.96 8.10 -9.83
N LEU A 67 -3.73 9.36 -9.46
CA LEU A 67 -4.80 10.34 -9.21
C LEU A 67 -5.70 10.56 -10.43
N ARG A 68 -5.11 10.67 -11.63
CA ARG A 68 -5.88 10.86 -12.88
C ARG A 68 -6.74 9.64 -13.22
N ASN A 69 -6.22 8.44 -13.01
CA ASN A 69 -6.87 7.21 -13.45
C ASN A 69 -7.70 6.51 -12.37
N LEU A 70 -7.60 6.93 -11.10
CA LEU A 70 -8.28 6.29 -9.97
C LEU A 70 -9.79 6.05 -10.20
N PRO A 71 -10.58 7.01 -10.71
CA PRO A 71 -12.01 6.79 -10.96
C PRO A 71 -12.26 5.70 -12.00
N THR A 72 -11.43 5.67 -13.05
CA THR A 72 -11.49 4.66 -14.12
C THR A 72 -11.10 3.29 -13.59
N TRP A 73 -10.04 3.22 -12.78
CA TRP A 73 -9.56 1.96 -12.21
C TRP A 73 -10.55 1.34 -11.22
N MET A 74 -11.32 2.15 -10.49
CA MET A 74 -12.32 1.67 -9.53
C MET A 74 -13.66 1.28 -10.16
N LYS A 75 -13.91 1.62 -11.43
CA LYS A 75 -15.18 1.33 -12.10
C LYS A 75 -15.35 -0.19 -12.31
N ASP A 76 -16.56 -0.68 -12.07
CA ASP A 76 -16.96 -2.05 -12.37
C ASP A 76 -16.87 -2.31 -13.89
N GLU A 77 -16.29 -3.45 -14.26
CA GLU A 77 -16.12 -3.86 -15.66
C GLU A 77 -17.23 -4.86 -16.04
N PRO A 78 -18.13 -4.53 -16.98
CA PRO A 78 -19.15 -5.47 -17.42
C PRO A 78 -18.51 -6.66 -18.14
N VAL A 79 -19.02 -7.87 -17.89
CA VAL A 79 -18.54 -9.07 -18.59
C VAL A 79 -19.49 -9.46 -19.72
N THR A 80 -18.92 -10.05 -20.77
CA THR A 80 -19.72 -10.62 -21.87
C THR A 80 -20.55 -11.78 -21.33
N LYS A 81 -21.87 -11.72 -21.53
CA LYS A 81 -22.82 -12.73 -21.07
C LYS A 81 -23.16 -13.70 -22.21
N ASN A 82 -23.34 -14.98 -21.87
CA ASN A 82 -23.92 -15.95 -22.78
C ASN A 82 -25.44 -15.76 -22.87
N LEU A 83 -26.08 -16.29 -23.93
CA LEU A 83 -27.52 -16.16 -24.16
C LEU A 83 -28.38 -16.64 -22.98
N PHE A 84 -27.89 -17.66 -22.26
CA PHE A 84 -28.54 -18.21 -21.05
C PHE A 84 -28.46 -17.30 -19.81
N MET A 85 -27.59 -16.29 -19.82
CA MET A 85 -27.35 -15.34 -18.72
C MET A 85 -27.81 -13.92 -19.08
N GLN A 86 -28.66 -13.77 -20.11
CA GLN A 86 -29.09 -12.45 -20.60
C GLN A 86 -29.86 -11.63 -19.56
N LEU A 87 -30.55 -12.30 -18.63
CA LEU A 87 -31.33 -11.65 -17.57
C LEU A 87 -30.49 -11.30 -16.34
N ASP A 88 -29.31 -11.90 -16.17
CA ASP A 88 -28.45 -11.71 -15.00
C ASP A 88 -27.58 -10.46 -15.17
N SER A 89 -27.24 -9.76 -14.09
CA SER A 89 -26.22 -8.71 -14.11
C SER A 89 -24.87 -9.28 -13.67
N ALA A 90 -23.88 -9.25 -14.56
CA ALA A 90 -22.55 -9.79 -14.31
C ALA A 90 -21.49 -8.71 -14.57
N PHE A 91 -20.63 -8.48 -13.58
CA PHE A 91 -19.53 -7.53 -13.65
C PHE A 91 -18.34 -7.97 -12.79
N ILE A 92 -17.16 -7.47 -13.14
CA ILE A 92 -15.93 -7.62 -12.37
C ILE A 92 -15.76 -6.37 -11.53
N ARG A 93 -15.73 -6.56 -10.21
CA ARG A 93 -15.34 -5.53 -9.25
C ARG A 93 -13.92 -5.78 -8.78
N LYS A 94 -13.13 -4.70 -8.69
CA LYS A 94 -11.76 -4.73 -8.16
C LYS A 94 -11.80 -4.36 -6.69
N GLU A 95 -11.44 -5.30 -5.83
CA GLU A 95 -11.43 -5.08 -4.39
C GLU A 95 -9.99 -5.00 -3.86
N PRO A 96 -9.74 -4.27 -2.76
CA PRO A 96 -8.45 -4.34 -2.08
C PRO A 96 -8.22 -5.72 -1.48
N PHE A 97 -6.95 -6.12 -1.39
CA PHE A 97 -6.53 -7.33 -0.69
C PHE A 97 -6.62 -7.24 0.83
N GLY A 98 -6.38 -6.04 1.37
CA GLY A 98 -6.26 -5.84 2.81
C GLY A 98 -4.91 -5.29 3.18
N LEU A 99 -4.08 -6.14 3.80
CA LEU A 99 -2.76 -5.77 4.29
C LEU A 99 -1.68 -6.27 3.32
N VAL A 100 -0.83 -5.36 2.86
CA VAL A 100 0.26 -5.64 1.91
C VAL A 100 1.60 -5.28 2.53
N LEU A 101 2.62 -6.09 2.27
CA LEU A 101 4.01 -5.80 2.64
C LEU A 101 4.80 -5.40 1.39
N ILE A 102 5.52 -4.29 1.47
CA ILE A 102 6.44 -3.83 0.42
C ILE A 102 7.85 -3.92 0.98
N ILE A 103 8.68 -4.76 0.36
CA ILE A 103 10.10 -4.91 0.67
C ILE A 103 10.88 -4.25 -0.47
N ALA A 104 11.70 -3.25 -0.15
CA ALA A 104 12.43 -2.48 -1.15
C ALA A 104 13.95 -2.61 -0.97
N PRO A 105 14.72 -2.76 -2.07
CA PRO A 105 16.18 -2.83 -2.04
C PRO A 105 16.82 -1.44 -1.90
N TRP A 106 18.15 -1.41 -1.84
CA TRP A 106 18.96 -0.21 -1.52
C TRP A 106 19.38 0.64 -2.73
N ASN A 107 19.23 0.13 -3.95
CA ASN A 107 19.79 0.76 -5.15
C ASN A 107 18.94 1.93 -5.69
N TYR A 108 17.64 1.93 -5.41
CA TYR A 108 16.71 3.03 -5.69
C TYR A 108 15.67 3.08 -4.57
N PRO A 109 16.10 3.43 -3.34
CA PRO A 109 15.33 3.18 -2.13
C PRO A 109 14.04 4.01 -2.07
N VAL A 110 13.99 5.14 -2.78
CA VAL A 110 12.77 5.95 -2.89
C VAL A 110 11.86 5.38 -3.97
N ASN A 111 12.36 5.19 -5.20
CA ASN A 111 11.53 4.72 -6.30
C ASN A 111 10.92 3.34 -6.03
N LEU A 112 11.75 2.38 -5.62
CA LEU A 112 11.32 0.98 -5.42
C LEU A 112 10.48 0.79 -4.16
N THR A 113 10.44 1.77 -3.25
CA THR A 113 9.49 1.77 -2.13
C THR A 113 8.19 2.48 -2.50
N LEU A 114 8.29 3.68 -3.07
CA LEU A 114 7.13 4.57 -3.22
C LEU A 114 6.27 4.25 -4.44
N VAL A 115 6.83 3.76 -5.55
CA VAL A 115 6.02 3.37 -6.72
C VAL A 115 5.09 2.20 -6.39
N PRO A 116 5.55 1.09 -5.76
CA PRO A 116 4.63 0.05 -5.31
C PRO A 116 3.64 0.54 -4.25
N LEU A 117 4.06 1.48 -3.39
CA LEU A 117 3.17 2.10 -2.40
C LEU A 117 2.02 2.85 -3.07
N VAL A 118 2.28 3.62 -4.13
CA VAL A 118 1.24 4.32 -4.91
C VAL A 118 0.17 3.33 -5.39
N GLY A 119 0.58 2.21 -5.96
CA GLY A 119 -0.35 1.16 -6.40
C GLY A 119 -1.16 0.57 -5.25
N ALA A 120 -0.53 0.31 -4.10
CA ALA A 120 -1.21 -0.21 -2.92
C ALA A 120 -2.23 0.79 -2.33
N LEU A 121 -1.89 2.08 -2.28
CA LEU A 121 -2.81 3.15 -1.85
C LEU A 121 -3.99 3.29 -2.81
N ALA A 122 -3.74 3.28 -4.13
CA ALA A 122 -4.77 3.39 -5.15
C ALA A 122 -5.73 2.18 -5.15
N ALA A 123 -5.22 0.99 -4.82
CA ALA A 123 -6.03 -0.20 -4.65
C ALA A 123 -6.87 -0.19 -3.34
N GLY A 124 -6.50 0.63 -2.35
CA GLY A 124 -7.19 0.73 -1.07
C GLY A 124 -6.67 -0.24 0.01
N ASN A 125 -5.40 -0.65 -0.09
CA ASN A 125 -4.76 -1.53 0.88
C ASN A 125 -4.13 -0.75 2.04
N CYS A 126 -4.08 -1.37 3.23
CA CYS A 126 -3.15 -0.98 4.28
C CYS A 126 -1.76 -1.55 3.96
N VAL A 127 -0.70 -0.84 4.34
CA VAL A 127 0.65 -1.17 3.89
C VAL A 127 1.64 -1.21 5.04
N VAL A 128 2.49 -2.23 5.02
CA VAL A 128 3.71 -2.31 5.83
C VAL A 128 4.91 -2.14 4.90
N LEU A 129 5.81 -1.22 5.23
CA LEU A 129 7.03 -0.96 4.46
C LEU A 129 8.26 -1.54 5.17
N LYS A 130 9.10 -2.24 4.41
CA LYS A 130 10.43 -2.69 4.83
C LYS A 130 11.46 -2.26 3.78
N PRO A 131 11.93 -0.99 3.81
CA PRO A 131 13.04 -0.57 2.96
C PRO A 131 14.35 -1.22 3.43
N SER A 132 15.37 -1.17 2.58
CA SER A 132 16.68 -1.73 2.90
C SER A 132 17.39 -0.93 3.98
N GLU A 133 17.93 -1.63 4.97
CA GLU A 133 18.78 -1.10 6.05
C GLU A 133 20.12 -0.48 5.57
N LEU A 134 20.49 -0.74 4.31
CA LEU A 134 21.69 -0.15 3.70
C LEU A 134 21.47 1.33 3.30
N SER A 135 20.22 1.74 3.10
CA SER A 135 19.83 3.13 2.74
C SER A 135 19.27 3.86 3.97
N LYS A 136 20.11 4.04 4.99
CA LYS A 136 19.68 4.50 6.33
C LYS A 136 19.03 5.89 6.34
N GLY A 137 19.47 6.84 5.51
CA GLY A 137 18.86 8.16 5.47
C GLY A 137 17.44 8.10 4.93
N THR A 138 17.25 7.38 3.82
CA THR A 138 15.93 7.16 3.23
C THR A 138 15.01 6.38 4.16
N GLU A 139 15.50 5.29 4.76
CA GLU A 139 14.74 4.47 5.71
C GLU A 139 14.24 5.32 6.89
N LYS A 140 15.12 6.11 7.50
CA LYS A 140 14.77 6.98 8.62
C LYS A 140 13.69 8.00 8.26
N VAL A 141 13.81 8.64 7.09
CA VAL A 141 12.80 9.60 6.62
C VAL A 141 11.46 8.92 6.38
N LEU A 142 11.46 7.72 5.78
CA LEU A 142 10.24 6.94 5.59
C LEU A 142 9.63 6.47 6.91
N ALA A 143 10.45 6.19 7.93
CA ALA A 143 9.96 5.76 9.24
C ALA A 143 9.39 6.90 10.08
N GLU A 144 10.03 8.05 10.08
CA GLU A 144 9.68 9.16 10.97
C GLU A 144 8.69 10.13 10.34
N VAL A 145 8.82 10.40 9.04
CA VAL A 145 8.09 11.49 8.37
C VAL A 145 6.87 10.98 7.61
N LEU A 146 7.00 9.88 6.87
CA LEU A 146 5.90 9.37 6.03
C LEU A 146 4.60 9.07 6.81
N PRO A 147 4.62 8.48 8.02
CA PRO A 147 3.40 8.19 8.77
C PRO A 147 2.63 9.44 9.23
N GLN A 148 3.25 10.62 9.19
CA GLN A 148 2.59 11.89 9.49
C GLN A 148 1.67 12.34 8.33
N TYR A 149 1.87 11.78 7.14
CA TYR A 149 1.07 12.08 5.94
C TYR A 149 0.05 10.99 5.63
N LEU A 150 0.35 9.74 5.98
CA LEU A 150 -0.42 8.57 5.56
C LEU A 150 -0.99 7.80 6.75
N ASP A 151 -2.31 7.65 6.77
CA ASP A 151 -3.05 6.99 7.86
C ASP A 151 -2.81 5.47 7.86
N GLN A 152 -2.63 4.88 6.68
CA GLN A 152 -2.71 3.43 6.45
C GLN A 152 -1.35 2.76 6.20
N VAL A 153 -0.25 3.44 6.49
CA VAL A 153 1.12 2.99 6.21
C VAL A 153 1.92 2.94 7.50
N ARG A 154 2.64 1.83 7.73
CA ARG A 154 3.54 1.65 8.87
C ARG A 154 4.84 0.97 8.44
N MET A 155 5.89 1.14 9.22
CA MET A 155 7.16 0.44 9.00
C MET A 155 7.16 -0.93 9.66
N ALA A 156 7.82 -1.89 9.02
CA ALA A 156 8.23 -3.13 9.66
C ALA A 156 9.41 -2.88 10.60
N PRO A 157 9.58 -3.69 11.67
CA PRO A 157 10.76 -3.61 12.52
C PRO A 157 12.03 -3.93 11.72
N LEU A 158 13.09 -3.19 12.02
CA LEU A 158 14.41 -3.32 11.39
C LEU A 158 15.12 -4.61 11.80
N HIS A 159 14.88 -5.09 13.01
CA HIS A 159 15.46 -6.33 13.51
C HIS A 159 14.53 -7.49 13.19
N GLU A 160 15.00 -8.47 12.41
CA GLU A 160 14.33 -9.77 12.40
C GLU A 160 14.51 -10.38 13.79
N PRO A 161 13.45 -10.85 14.46
CA PRO A 161 13.66 -11.73 15.59
C PRO A 161 14.49 -12.93 15.12
N PRO A 162 15.43 -13.45 15.92
CA PRO A 162 16.19 -14.64 15.55
C PRO A 162 15.19 -15.70 15.10
N VAL A 163 15.40 -16.23 13.90
CA VAL A 163 14.49 -17.15 13.22
C VAL A 163 14.38 -18.43 14.06
N SER A 164 13.50 -18.41 15.05
CA SER A 164 13.05 -19.63 15.71
C SER A 164 12.14 -20.33 14.72
N HIS A 165 12.52 -21.55 14.37
CA HIS A 165 11.79 -22.41 13.44
C HIS A 165 10.33 -22.51 13.87
N THR A 166 9.45 -21.74 13.22
CA THR A 166 8.17 -22.12 12.58
C THR A 166 7.35 -20.83 12.40
N PRO A 167 7.28 -20.23 11.20
CA PRO A 167 6.31 -19.16 10.99
C PRO A 167 4.91 -19.77 11.00
N ALA A 168 4.06 -19.33 11.94
CA ALA A 168 2.62 -19.43 11.73
C ALA A 168 2.32 -18.75 10.38
N PRO A 169 1.45 -19.32 9.52
CA PRO A 169 1.25 -18.80 8.18
C PRO A 169 0.62 -17.40 8.27
N VAL A 170 1.44 -16.36 8.10
CA VAL A 170 0.96 -15.02 7.79
C VAL A 170 0.56 -15.06 6.32
N SER A 171 -0.74 -15.18 6.09
CA SER A 171 -1.30 -15.13 4.74
C SER A 171 -1.12 -13.72 4.17
N TRP A 172 -0.03 -13.50 3.45
CA TRP A 172 0.14 -12.31 2.63
C TRP A 172 -0.73 -12.48 1.38
N GLY A 173 -1.64 -11.53 1.14
CA GLY A 173 -2.33 -11.47 -0.15
C GLY A 173 -1.29 -11.27 -1.24
N GLY A 174 -1.21 -12.20 -2.20
CA GLY A 174 -0.27 -12.10 -3.32
C GLY A 174 -0.49 -10.84 -4.16
N PRO A 175 0.36 -10.54 -5.15
CA PRO A 175 0.32 -9.28 -5.91
C PRO A 175 -0.85 -9.13 -6.91
N ALA A 176 -1.86 -9.99 -6.89
CA ALA A 176 -2.89 -10.10 -7.93
C ALA A 176 -4.23 -9.44 -7.56
N VAL A 177 -4.42 -8.12 -7.78
CA VAL A 177 -5.68 -7.38 -7.48
C VAL A 177 -6.91 -8.30 -7.52
N PRO A 178 -7.57 -8.61 -6.38
CA PRO A 178 -8.61 -9.62 -6.38
C PRO A 178 -9.76 -9.10 -7.24
N ARG A 179 -10.00 -9.84 -8.32
CA ARG A 179 -11.14 -9.63 -9.20
C ARG A 179 -12.24 -10.56 -8.72
N THR A 180 -13.25 -10.00 -8.09
CA THR A 180 -14.45 -10.76 -7.73
C THR A 180 -15.45 -10.61 -8.86
N CYS A 181 -15.83 -11.73 -9.48
CA CYS A 181 -16.98 -11.77 -10.38
C CYS A 181 -18.24 -11.82 -9.51
N SER A 182 -19.05 -10.78 -9.56
CA SER A 182 -20.35 -10.75 -8.86
C SER A 182 -21.46 -10.99 -9.87
N VAL A 183 -22.38 -11.88 -9.52
CA VAL A 183 -23.62 -12.15 -10.25
C VAL A 183 -24.76 -11.65 -9.38
N ALA A 184 -25.56 -10.72 -9.90
CA ALA A 184 -26.75 -10.17 -9.24
C ALA A 184 -28.00 -10.53 -10.03
#